data_AF-A0A2D5P8Z6-F1
#
_entry.id   AF-A0A2D5P8Z6-F1
#
_cell.length_a   1.000
_cell.length_b   1.000
_cell.length_c   1.000
_cell.angle_alpha   90.00
_cell.angle_beta   90.00
_cell.angle_gamma   90.00
#
_symmetry.space_group_name_H-M   'P 1'
#
loop_
_entity.id
_entity.type
_entity.pdbx_description
1 polymer ?
#
loop_
_entity_poly.entity_id
_entity_poly.type
_entity_poly.pdbx_seq_one_letter_code
_entity_poly.pdbx_strand_id
1 'polypeptide(L)' 'MRLEERMSQALKRVNNDRYILSLAVGQRADELSKGAKPLLEQNTQNMKYTDIAIDEIANG' A
#
# COMPACT_ATOMS: atom_id res chain seq x y z
N MET A 1 -5.04 -1.36 12.57
CA MET A 1 -6.22 -0.89 11.82
C MET A 1 -6.82 -2.04 11.03
N ARG A 2 -8.15 -2.05 10.90
CA ARG A 2 -8.83 -2.96 9.96
C ARG A 2 -8.49 -2.59 8.52
N LEU A 3 -8.72 -3.49 7.57
CA LEU A 3 -8.35 -3.28 6.16
C LEU A 3 -9.06 -2.05 5.57
N GLU A 4 -10.34 -1.88 5.87
CA GLU A 4 -11.15 -0.76 5.42
C GLU A 4 -10.63 0.60 5.91
N GLU A 5 -10.07 0.66 7.12
CA GLU A 5 -9.49 1.88 7.68
C GLU A 5 -8.20 2.25 6.94
N ARG A 6 -7.35 1.25 6.66
CA ARG A 6 -6.12 1.42 5.88
C ARG A 6 -6.42 1.89 4.45
N MET A 7 -7.39 1.26 3.80
CA MET A 7 -7.85 1.65 2.48
C MET A 7 -8.42 3.08 2.45
N SER A 8 -9.17 3.47 3.48
CA SER A 8 -9.71 4.83 3.61
C SER A 8 -8.58 5.86 3.76
N GLN A 9 -7.53 5.55 4.52
CA GLN A 9 -6.37 6.42 4.65
C GLN A 9 -5.58 6.52 3.34
N ALA A 10 -5.35 5.42 2.65
CA ALA A 10 -4.68 5.41 1.35
C ALA A 10 -5.47 6.20 0.28
N LEU A 11 -6.81 6.09 0.25
CA LEU A 11 -7.65 6.87 -0.67
C LEU A 11 -7.50 8.38 -0.47
N LYS A 12 -7.39 8.85 0.78
CA LYS A 12 -7.19 10.28 1.07
C LYS A 12 -5.89 10.83 0.47
N ARG A 13 -4.88 9.98 0.29
CA ARG A 13 -3.57 10.36 -0.29
C ARG A 13 -3.62 10.57 -1.80
N VAL A 14 -4.62 10.01 -2.44
CA VAL A 14 -4.85 10.14 -3.89
C VAL A 14 -6.15 10.91 -4.20
N ASN A 15 -6.53 11.85 -3.34
CA ASN A 15 -7.74 12.68 -3.51
C ASN A 15 -9.03 11.86 -3.69
N ASN A 16 -9.10 10.69 -3.05
CA ASN A 16 -10.18 9.71 -3.17
C ASN A 16 -10.38 9.14 -4.58
N ASP A 17 -9.39 9.27 -5.46
CA ASP A 17 -9.41 8.63 -6.77
C ASP A 17 -9.05 7.14 -6.65
N ARG A 18 -10.05 6.29 -6.86
CA ARG A 18 -9.89 4.84 -6.77
C ARG A 18 -9.02 4.28 -7.88
N TYR A 19 -9.07 4.84 -9.08
CA TYR A 19 -8.28 4.36 -10.20
C TYR A 19 -6.79 4.63 -9.96
N ILE A 20 -6.47 5.85 -9.51
CA ILE A 20 -5.10 6.21 -9.15
C ILE A 20 -4.60 5.34 -7.98
N LEU A 21 -5.44 5.07 -6.97
CA LEU A 21 -5.06 4.16 -5.90
C LEU A 21 -4.73 2.75 -6.43
N SER A 22 -5.58 2.21 -7.31
CA SER A 22 -5.37 0.88 -7.90
C SER A 22 -4.07 0.80 -8.70
N LEU A 23 -3.75 1.84 -9.49
CA LEU A 23 -2.49 1.92 -10.21
C LEU A 23 -1.28 1.97 -9.26
N ALA A 24 -1.33 2.85 -8.24
CA ALA A 24 -0.24 3.01 -7.29
C ALA A 24 0.03 1.73 -6.48
N VAL A 25 -1.03 1.07 -5.99
CA VAL A 25 -0.93 -0.21 -5.28
C VAL A 25 -0.35 -1.29 -6.19
N GLY A 26 -0.83 -1.39 -7.43
CA GLY A 26 -0.36 -2.38 -8.40
C GLY A 26 1.12 -2.21 -8.73
N GLN A 27 1.54 -0.98 -9.03
CA GLN A 27 2.93 -0.65 -9.32
C GLN A 27 3.83 -0.97 -8.12
N ARG A 28 3.44 -0.54 -6.93
CA ARG A 28 4.25 -0.76 -5.73
C ARG A 28 4.32 -2.24 -5.32
N ALA A 29 3.22 -2.98 -5.46
CA ALA A 29 3.22 -4.41 -5.21
C ALA A 29 4.14 -5.17 -6.19
N ASP A 30 4.20 -4.76 -7.46
CA ASP A 30 5.12 -5.31 -8.45
C ASP A 30 6.60 -5.04 -8.06
N GLU A 31 6.93 -3.83 -7.62
CA GLU A 31 8.27 -3.51 -7.09
C GLU A 31 8.66 -4.41 -5.91
N LEU A 32 7.76 -4.56 -4.93
CA LEU A 32 7.97 -5.42 -3.77
C LEU A 32 8.15 -6.89 -4.19
N SER A 33 7.37 -7.36 -5.17
CA SER A 33 7.50 -8.72 -5.71
C SER A 33 8.86 -8.99 -6.36
N LYS A 34 9.51 -7.94 -6.86
CA LYS A 34 10.86 -7.96 -7.46
C LYS A 34 11.98 -7.77 -6.45
N GLY A 35 11.66 -7.75 -5.15
CA GLY A 35 12.63 -7.63 -4.07
C GLY A 35 12.92 -6.20 -3.62
N ALA A 36 12.09 -5.22 -4.01
CA ALA A 36 12.17 -3.90 -3.39
C ALA A 36 11.92 -4.01 -1.88
N LYS A 37 12.66 -3.21 -1.10
CA LYS A 37 12.49 -3.17 0.34
C LYS A 37 11.20 -2.40 0.70
N PRO A 38 10.36 -2.94 1.59
CA PRO A 38 9.29 -2.18 2.21
C PRO A 38 9.82 -0.95 2.94
N LEU A 39 9.04 0.14 2.92
CA LEU A 39 9.29 1.40 3.63
C LEU A 39 8.69 1.39 5.04
N LEU A 40 7.96 0.34 5.41
CA LEU A 40 7.38 0.17 6.74
C LEU A 40 8.45 -0.29 7.73
N GLU A 41 8.46 0.29 8.93
CA GLU A 41 9.39 -0.11 10.01
C GLU A 41 9.02 -1.46 10.64
N GLN A 42 7.78 -1.89 10.49
CA GLN A 42 7.28 -3.15 11.04
C GLN A 42 7.69 -4.36 10.19
N ASN A 43 7.68 -5.55 10.79
CA ASN A 43 7.96 -6.79 10.06
C ASN A 43 6.82 -7.10 9.06
N THR A 44 7.17 -7.16 7.78
CA THR A 44 6.24 -7.41 6.66
C THR A 44 6.28 -8.85 6.12
N GLN A 45 7.03 -9.77 6.73
CA GLN A 45 7.34 -11.09 6.16
C GLN A 45 6.09 -11.93 5.81
N ASN A 46 4.99 -11.75 6.54
CA ASN A 46 3.74 -12.48 6.33
C ASN A 46 2.64 -11.64 5.66
N MET A 47 2.97 -10.45 5.16
CA MET A 47 2.01 -9.56 4.50
C MET A 47 2.01 -9.81 2.99
N LYS A 48 0.83 -9.67 2.36
CA LYS A 48 0.78 -9.61 0.89
C LYS A 48 1.40 -8.30 0.43
N TYR A 49 2.07 -8.31 -0.73
CA TYR A 49 2.66 -7.09 -1.29
C TYR A 49 1.65 -5.97 -1.50
N THR A 50 0.40 -6.30 -1.84
CA THR A 50 -0.69 -5.32 -1.93
C THR A 50 -1.02 -4.69 -0.58
N ASP A 51 -0.99 -5.46 0.50
CA ASP A 51 -1.27 -4.95 1.85
C ASP A 51 -0.14 -4.02 2.31
N ILE A 52 1.11 -4.38 2.03
CA ILE A 52 2.29 -3.54 2.28
C ILE A 52 2.16 -2.23 1.50
N ALA A 53 1.85 -2.31 0.20
CA ALA A 53 1.70 -1.13 -0.65
C ALA A 53 0.57 -0.19 -0.18
N ILE A 54 -0.58 -0.74 0.23
CA ILE A 54 -1.68 0.05 0.82
C ILE A 54 -1.20 0.76 2.09
N ASP A 55 -0.49 0.06 2.98
CA ASP A 55 0.03 0.62 4.22
C ASP A 55 1.08 1.70 3.96
N GLU A 56 1.98 1.51 3.00
CA GLU A 56 2.96 2.53 2.60
C GLU A 56 2.27 3.79 2.07
N ILE A 57 1.33 3.63 1.12
CA ILE A 57 0.58 4.75 0.55
C ILE A 57 -0.20 5.49 1.65
N ALA A 58 -0.84 4.78 2.57
CA ALA A 58 -1.57 5.41 3.68
C ALA A 58 -0.67 6.30 4.57
N ASN A 59 0.56 5.85 4.83
CA ASN A 59 1.49 6.56 5.71
C ASN A 59 2.16 7.79 5.10
N GLY A 60 2.13 7.94 3.76
CA GLY A 60 2.48 9.21 3.08
C GLY A 60 3.51 9.03 2.00
#